data_AF-A0A7Y0W6Q9-F1
#
_entry.id   AF-A0A7Y0W6Q9-F1
#
_cell.length_a   1.000
_cell.length_b   1.000
_cell.length_c   1.000
_cell.angle_alpha   90.00
_cell.angle_beta   90.00
_cell.angle_gamma   90.00
#
_symmetry.space_group_name_H-M   'P 1'
#
loop_
_entity.id
_entity.type
_entity.pdbx_description
1 polymer ?
#
loop_
_entity_poly.entity_id
_entity_poly.type
_entity_poly.pdbx_seq_one_letter_code
_entity_poly.pdbx_strand_id
1 'polypeptide(L)'
;MSISESDWKKFKGLRALALDRFCLGVLADARTISEHGALSAHARYGMLYGVIHARNKDMADMFDYYSRSSTYPCLALMVHHDLLTDAELAILSEETLDAISYAVRQPYELEWVEEQLPGE
;
A
#
# COMPACT_ATOMS: atom_id res chain seq x y z
N MET A 1 -6.11 -21.34 8.64
CA MET A 1 -5.59 -22.14 7.52
C MET A 1 -4.20 -21.65 7.17
N SER A 2 -3.33 -22.52 6.68
CA SER A 2 -1.96 -22.16 6.29
C SER A 2 -1.83 -22.35 4.78
N ILE A 3 -1.20 -21.40 4.09
CA ILE A 3 -1.00 -21.45 2.65
C ILE A 3 -0.16 -22.68 2.25
N SER A 4 -0.32 -23.16 1.01
CA SER A 4 0.50 -24.24 0.45
C SER A 4 1.99 -23.86 0.36
N GLU A 5 2.92 -24.83 0.35
CA GLU A 5 4.36 -24.54 0.14
C GLU A 5 4.65 -23.93 -1.23
N SER A 6 3.90 -24.33 -2.25
CA SER A 6 4.01 -23.78 -3.60
C SER A 6 3.62 -22.29 -3.61
N ASP A 7 2.46 -21.96 -3.07
CA ASP A 7 1.96 -20.58 -3.08
C ASP A 7 2.72 -19.69 -2.10
N TRP A 8 3.26 -20.24 -1.00
CA TRP A 8 4.19 -19.51 -0.14
C TRP A 8 5.43 -18.99 -0.88
N LYS A 9 6.00 -19.79 -1.80
CA LYS A 9 7.15 -19.35 -2.62
C LYS A 9 6.74 -18.26 -3.59
N LYS A 10 5.59 -18.39 -4.24
CA LYS A 10 5.04 -17.38 -5.17
C LYS A 10 4.73 -16.08 -4.44
N PHE A 11 4.13 -16.17 -3.25
CA PHE A 11 3.84 -15.04 -2.37
C PHE A 11 5.07 -14.20 -2.10
N LYS A 12 6.23 -14.79 -1.82
CA LYS A 12 7.47 -14.01 -1.57
C LYS A 12 7.86 -13.14 -2.77
N GLY A 13 7.67 -13.65 -3.99
CA GLY A 13 7.89 -12.90 -5.22
C GLY A 13 6.88 -11.77 -5.39
N LEU A 14 5.59 -12.06 -5.21
CA LEU A 14 4.52 -11.05 -5.27
C LEU A 14 4.70 -9.96 -4.20
N ARG A 15 5.09 -10.33 -2.98
CA ARG A 15 5.38 -9.40 -1.88
C ARG A 15 6.50 -8.44 -2.25
N ALA A 16 7.59 -8.94 -2.83
CA ALA A 16 8.71 -8.08 -3.23
C ALA A 16 8.29 -7.07 -4.31
N LEU A 17 7.50 -7.52 -5.29
CA LEU A 17 6.94 -6.66 -6.35
C LEU A 17 5.98 -5.61 -5.79
N ALA A 18 5.05 -6.02 -4.91
CA ALA A 18 4.09 -5.14 -4.27
C ALA A 18 4.77 -4.08 -3.39
N LEU A 19 5.83 -4.46 -2.66
CA LEU A 19 6.63 -3.53 -1.86
C LEU A 19 7.28 -2.46 -2.73
N ASP A 20 7.87 -2.83 -3.87
CA ASP A 20 8.48 -1.88 -4.79
C ASP A 20 7.44 -0.88 -5.33
N ARG A 21 6.28 -1.38 -5.79
CA ARG A 21 5.16 -0.53 -6.25
C ARG A 21 4.63 0.40 -5.16
N PHE A 22 4.49 -0.11 -3.94
CA PHE A 22 4.07 0.67 -2.79
C PHE A 22 5.05 1.83 -2.54
N CYS A 23 6.35 1.53 -2.47
CA CYS A 23 7.38 2.55 -2.28
C CYS A 23 7.38 3.59 -3.41
N LEU A 24 7.24 3.17 -4.67
CA LEU A 24 7.14 4.09 -5.80
C LEU A 24 5.90 4.99 -5.71
N GLY A 25 4.76 4.46 -5.28
CA GLY A 25 3.55 5.25 -5.02
C GLY A 25 3.76 6.32 -3.94
N VAL A 26 4.33 5.93 -2.79
CA VAL A 26 4.64 6.87 -1.69
C VAL A 26 5.61 7.96 -2.13
N LEU A 27 6.60 7.64 -2.97
CA LEU A 27 7.53 8.62 -3.52
C LEU A 27 6.86 9.58 -4.52
N ALA A 28 5.92 9.09 -5.32
CA ALA A 28 5.12 9.91 -6.23
C ALA A 28 4.20 10.87 -5.45
N ASP A 29 3.56 10.37 -4.39
CA ASP A 29 2.75 11.18 -3.47
C ASP A 29 3.60 12.28 -2.81
N ALA A 30 4.77 11.90 -2.27
CA ALA A 30 5.70 12.82 -1.64
C ALA A 30 6.15 13.94 -2.58
N ARG A 31 6.42 13.59 -3.85
CA ARG A 31 6.76 14.56 -4.89
C ARG A 31 5.58 15.50 -5.18
N THR A 32 4.37 14.97 -5.32
CA THR A 32 3.16 15.75 -5.59
C THR A 32 2.91 16.78 -4.49
N ILE A 33 3.05 16.39 -3.22
CA ILE A 33 2.93 17.30 -2.07
C ILE A 33 4.05 18.34 -2.07
N SER A 34 5.29 17.91 -2.29
CA SER A 34 6.47 18.79 -2.25
C SER A 34 6.43 19.86 -3.34
N GLU A 35 5.90 19.54 -4.52
CA GLU A 35 5.80 20.44 -5.66
C GLU A 35 4.48 21.24 -5.69
N HIS A 36 3.60 21.07 -4.70
CA HIS A 36 2.28 21.72 -4.65
C HIS A 36 2.37 23.23 -4.38
N GLY A 37 2.48 24.03 -5.45
CA GLY A 37 2.76 25.46 -5.37
C GLY A 37 1.72 26.34 -4.67
N ALA A 38 0.49 25.85 -4.49
CA ALA A 38 -0.56 26.58 -3.77
C ALA A 38 -0.47 26.47 -2.24
N LEU A 39 0.37 25.57 -1.71
CA LEU A 39 0.56 25.37 -0.27
C LEU A 39 1.82 26.07 0.22
N SER A 40 1.77 26.62 1.44
CA SER A 40 2.96 27.13 2.11
C SER A 40 4.01 26.02 2.30
N ALA A 41 5.28 26.39 2.48
CA ALA A 41 6.32 25.42 2.78
C ALA A 41 6.04 24.63 4.08
N HIS A 42 5.43 25.28 5.07
CA HIS A 42 5.03 24.66 6.33
C HIS A 42 3.89 23.66 6.13
N ALA A 43 2.85 24.01 5.36
CA ALA A 43 1.75 23.11 5.04
C ALA A 43 2.24 21.87 4.26
N ARG A 44 3.10 22.06 3.25
CA ARG A 44 3.72 20.95 2.51
C ARG A 44 4.52 20.02 3.42
N TYR A 45 5.31 20.57 4.34
CA TYR A 45 6.06 19.77 5.31
C TYR A 45 5.14 18.94 6.21
N GLY A 46 4.09 19.55 6.76
CA GLY A 46 3.13 18.86 7.63
C GLY A 46 2.38 17.73 6.91
N MET A 47 1.91 18.00 5.69
CA MET A 47 1.27 17.00 4.85
C MET A 47 2.20 15.84 4.50
N LEU A 48 3.44 16.14 4.10
CA LEU A 48 4.43 15.13 3.77
C LEU A 48 4.74 14.23 4.96
N TYR A 49 4.93 14.83 6.15
CA TYR A 49 5.12 14.07 7.38
C TYR A 49 3.93 13.14 7.67
N GLY A 50 2.70 13.65 7.56
CA GLY A 50 1.48 12.87 7.78
C GLY A 50 1.38 11.65 6.85
N VAL A 51 1.60 11.86 5.54
CA VAL A 51 1.56 10.79 4.54
C VAL A 51 2.66 9.76 4.78
N ILE A 52 3.92 10.18 4.95
CA ILE A 52 5.02 9.25 5.20
C ILE A 52 4.78 8.45 6.49
N HIS A 53 4.29 9.10 7.54
CA HIS A 53 4.02 8.43 8.81
C HIS A 53 2.92 7.38 8.69
N ALA A 54 1.80 7.71 8.03
CA ALA A 54 0.71 6.77 7.78
C ALA A 54 1.19 5.58 6.92
N ARG A 55 1.87 5.86 5.80
CA ARG A 55 2.37 4.82 4.89
C ARG A 55 3.43 3.93 5.53
N ASN A 56 4.25 4.46 6.44
CA ASN A 56 5.21 3.64 7.17
C ASN A 56 4.52 2.62 8.09
N LYS A 57 3.37 2.99 8.68
CA LYS A 57 2.57 2.04 9.45
C LYS A 57 1.97 0.96 8.54
N ASP A 58 1.37 1.35 7.42
CA ASP A 58 0.79 0.41 6.45
C ASP A 58 1.85 -0.56 5.90
N MET A 59 3.07 -0.06 5.67
CA MET A 59 4.20 -0.85 5.21
C MET A 59 4.59 -1.94 6.23
N ALA A 60 4.64 -1.58 7.52
CA ALA A 60 4.97 -2.53 8.57
C ALA A 60 3.91 -3.64 8.67
N ASP A 61 2.63 -3.28 8.63
CA ASP A 61 1.51 -4.21 8.73
C ASP A 61 1.43 -5.15 7.52
N MET A 62 1.71 -4.64 6.32
CA MET A 62 1.58 -5.41 5.08
C MET A 62 2.82 -6.26 4.75
N PHE A 63 4.02 -5.73 5.00
CA PHE A 63 5.25 -6.32 4.48
C PHE A 63 6.19 -6.85 5.55
N ASP A 64 6.30 -6.25 6.74
CA ASP A 64 7.38 -6.60 7.67
C ASP A 64 7.04 -7.82 8.54
N TYR A 65 5.78 -7.96 8.94
CA TYR A 65 5.33 -9.02 9.85
C TYR A 65 4.61 -10.17 9.14
N TYR A 66 5.27 -10.76 8.14
CA TYR A 66 4.70 -11.88 7.38
C TYR A 66 5.21 -13.26 7.86
N SER A 67 4.29 -14.19 7.91
CA SER A 67 4.47 -15.60 8.28
C SER A 67 3.49 -16.44 7.46
N ARG A 68 3.63 -17.77 7.46
CA ARG A 68 2.70 -18.63 6.72
C ARG A 68 1.23 -18.40 7.09
N SER A 69 0.95 -18.14 8.37
CA SER A 69 -0.40 -17.87 8.88
C SER A 69 -0.89 -16.44 8.64
N SER A 70 0.01 -15.47 8.43
CA SER A 70 -0.36 -14.09 8.05
C SER A 70 -0.32 -13.84 6.54
N THR A 71 -0.04 -14.86 5.72
CA THR A 71 0.01 -14.70 4.26
C THR A 71 -1.30 -14.20 3.65
N TYR A 72 -2.44 -14.75 4.07
CA TYR A 72 -3.75 -14.32 3.56
C TYR A 72 -4.07 -12.87 3.90
N PRO A 73 -3.95 -12.40 5.16
CA PRO A 73 -4.17 -10.98 5.44
C PRO A 73 -3.16 -10.07 4.74
N CYS A 74 -1.89 -10.46 4.61
CA CYS A 74 -0.90 -9.69 3.83
C CYS A 74 -1.30 -9.58 2.34
N LEU A 75 -1.71 -10.69 1.72
CA LEU A 75 -2.18 -10.70 0.32
C LEU A 75 -3.44 -9.85 0.15
N ALA A 76 -4.40 -9.99 1.04
CA ALA A 76 -5.63 -9.19 1.02
C ALA A 76 -5.33 -7.69 1.13
N LEU A 77 -4.38 -7.28 1.98
CA LEU A 77 -3.92 -5.89 2.06
C LEU A 77 -3.24 -5.43 0.76
N MET A 78 -2.40 -6.26 0.14
CA MET A 78 -1.78 -5.92 -1.16
C MET A 78 -2.81 -5.74 -2.27
N VAL A 79 -3.87 -6.56 -2.28
CA VAL A 79 -5.00 -6.41 -3.21
C VAL A 79 -5.83 -5.18 -2.85
N HIS A 80 -6.10 -4.96 -1.57
CA HIS A 80 -6.83 -3.80 -1.09
C HIS A 80 -6.15 -2.51 -1.54
N HIS A 81 -4.83 -2.40 -1.46
CA HIS A 81 -4.11 -1.21 -1.93
C HIS A 81 -3.76 -1.23 -3.43
N ASP A 82 -4.39 -2.10 -4.21
CA ASP A 82 -4.24 -2.19 -5.66
C ASP A 82 -2.79 -2.42 -6.14
N LEU A 83 -1.97 -3.09 -5.34
CA LEU A 83 -0.53 -3.29 -5.62
C LEU A 83 -0.25 -4.44 -6.58
N LEU A 84 -1.22 -5.35 -6.76
CA LEU A 84 -1.11 -6.55 -7.59
C LEU A 84 -2.24 -6.60 -8.62
N THR A 85 -1.90 -6.95 -9.85
CA THR A 85 -2.86 -7.16 -10.93
C THR A 85 -3.49 -8.54 -10.84
N ASP A 86 -4.68 -8.73 -11.42
CA ASP A 86 -5.33 -10.05 -11.46
C ASP A 86 -4.47 -11.11 -12.16
N ALA A 87 -3.71 -10.71 -13.19
CA ALA A 87 -2.79 -11.60 -13.90
C ALA A 87 -1.63 -12.08 -13.02
N GLU A 88 -1.12 -11.23 -12.13
CA GLU A 88 -0.08 -11.60 -11.16
C GLU A 88 -0.63 -12.50 -10.06
N LEU A 89 -1.87 -12.29 -9.64
CA LEU A 89 -2.55 -13.13 -8.65
C LEU A 89 -2.91 -14.51 -9.22
N ALA A 90 -3.20 -14.61 -10.51
CA ALA A 90 -3.57 -15.85 -11.20
C ALA A 90 -2.51 -16.97 -11.12
N ILE A 91 -1.28 -16.66 -10.70
CA ILE A 91 -0.24 -17.67 -10.44
C ILE A 91 -0.53 -18.49 -9.17
N LEU A 92 -1.34 -17.98 -8.25
CA LEU A 92 -1.71 -18.61 -6.99
C LEU A 92 -2.79 -19.69 -7.22
N SER A 93 -2.94 -20.60 -6.27
CA SER A 93 -4.02 -21.59 -6.30
C SER A 93 -5.39 -20.94 -6.13
N GLU A 94 -6.42 -21.61 -6.65
CA GLU A 94 -7.83 -21.21 -6.45
C GLU A 94 -8.20 -21.11 -4.96
N GLU A 95 -7.69 -22.01 -4.12
CA GLU A 95 -7.84 -21.95 -2.66
C GLU A 95 -7.31 -20.62 -2.09
N THR A 96 -6.14 -20.18 -2.55
CA THR A 96 -5.54 -18.92 -2.08
C THR A 96 -6.34 -17.71 -2.56
N LEU A 97 -6.83 -17.74 -3.81
CA LEU A 97 -7.64 -16.67 -4.38
C LEU A 97 -8.99 -16.55 -3.68
N ASP A 98 -9.66 -17.67 -3.41
CA ASP A 98 -10.92 -17.70 -2.66
C ASP A 98 -10.73 -17.16 -1.23
N ALA A 99 -9.63 -17.54 -0.57
CA ALA A 99 -9.31 -17.09 0.77
C ALA A 99 -9.09 -15.57 0.89
N ILE A 100 -8.80 -14.85 -0.21
CA ILE A 100 -8.61 -13.40 -0.23
C ILE A 100 -9.71 -12.67 -1.03
N SER A 101 -10.74 -13.37 -1.47
CA SER A 101 -11.83 -12.83 -2.32
C SER A 101 -12.62 -11.68 -1.67
N TYR A 102 -12.54 -11.55 -0.35
CA TYR A 102 -13.15 -10.46 0.41
C TYR A 102 -12.43 -9.11 0.25
N ALA A 103 -11.21 -9.10 -0.31
CA ALA A 103 -10.42 -7.88 -0.44
C ALA A 103 -10.98 -6.99 -1.56
N VAL A 104 -11.45 -5.79 -1.21
CA VAL A 104 -11.93 -4.78 -2.15
C VAL A 104 -10.80 -3.82 -2.49
N ARG A 105 -10.48 -3.64 -3.77
CA ARG A 105 -9.46 -2.69 -4.25
C ARG A 105 -9.87 -1.25 -3.89
N GLN A 106 -9.02 -0.55 -3.17
CA GLN A 106 -9.08 0.83 -2.74
C GLN A 106 -7.65 1.44 -2.78
N PRO A 107 -7.28 2.08 -3.91
CA PRO A 107 -5.98 2.73 -4.02
C PRO A 107 -5.86 3.88 -3.02
N TYR A 108 -4.63 4.22 -2.65
CA TYR A 108 -4.40 5.39 -1.79
C TYR A 108 -4.79 6.67 -2.51
N GLU A 109 -5.60 7.48 -1.82
CA GLU A 109 -5.91 8.85 -2.24
C GLU A 109 -5.21 9.84 -1.29
N LEU A 110 -4.72 10.94 -1.86
CA LEU A 110 -4.17 12.05 -1.09
C LEU A 110 -5.32 12.93 -0.60
N GLU A 111 -5.53 12.96 0.71
CA GLU A 111 -6.41 13.94 1.35
C GLU A 111 -5.66 15.27 1.48
N TRP A 112 -6.11 16.27 0.70
CA TRP A 112 -5.53 17.61 0.72
C TRP A 112 -6.06 18.41 1.92
N VAL A 113 -5.15 19.06 2.65
CA VAL A 113 -5.55 20.02 3.68
C VAL A 113 -5.88 21.34 2.99
N GLU A 114 -7.10 21.86 3.20
CA GLU A 114 -7.43 23.23 2.83
C GLU A 114 -6.69 24.18 3.78
N GLU A 115 -5.64 24.85 3.29
CA GLU A 115 -4.96 25.90 4.06
C GLU A 115 -5.88 27.13 4.14
N GLN A 116 -6.55 27.33 5.29
CA GLN A 116 -7.18 28.61 5.60
C GLN A 116 -6.06 29.64 5.77
N LEU A 117 -5.87 30.46 4.73
CA LEU A 117 -5.02 31.64 4.81
C LEU A 117 -5.43 32.45 6.06
N PRO A 118 -4.51 32.79 6.97
CA PRO A 118 -4.83 33.72 8.04
C PRO A 118 -5.27 35.02 7.38
N GLY A 119 -6.47 35.48 7.72
CA GLY A 119 -7.08 36.68 7.16
C GLY A 119 -6.11 37.87 7.18
N GLU A 120 -6.10 38.59 6.06
CA GLU A 120 -5.33 39.83 5.81
C GLU A 120 -5.54 40.90 6.90
#